data_AF-A0A2I0NZY1-F1
#
_entry.id   AF-A0A2I0NZY1-F1
#
_cell.length_a   1.000
_cell.length_b   1.000
_cell.length_c   1.000
_cell.angle_alpha   90.00
_cell.angle_beta   90.00
_cell.angle_gamma   90.00
#
_symmetry.space_group_name_H-M   'P 1'
#
loop_
_entity.id
_entity.type
_entity.pdbx_description
1 polymer ?
#
loop_
_entity_poly.entity_id
_entity_poly.type
_entity_poly.pdbx_seq_one_letter_code
_entity_poly.pdbx_strand_id
1 'polypeptide(L)'
;MILDNISLKPKLIGGFLIMIILSVAISLIGFSSMGTMTGKADQMYDDRLMALDVLLNADSSFLNIRVNIYKTIFAKDEQTDKFVEIDQEIKNIKNKLGTYQANAT
;
A
#
# COMPACT_ATOMS: atom_id res chain seq x y z
N MET A 1 13.83 34.68 -42.70
CA MET A 1 15.00 35.23 -43.41
C MET A 1 16.35 34.68 -42.93
N ILE A 2 16.57 34.38 -41.64
CA ILE A 2 17.86 33.85 -41.14
C ILE A 2 18.06 32.33 -41.42
N LEU A 3 16.96 31.58 -41.58
CA LEU A 3 17.02 30.14 -41.84
C LEU A 3 17.26 29.77 -43.31
N ASP A 4 16.96 30.63 -44.29
CA ASP A 4 16.99 30.22 -45.71
C ASP A 4 18.40 30.03 -46.27
N ASN A 5 19.40 30.70 -45.69
CA ASN A 5 20.77 30.70 -46.22
C ASN A 5 21.73 29.73 -45.49
N ILE A 6 21.19 28.85 -44.64
CA ILE A 6 21.97 27.81 -43.94
C ILE A 6 21.94 26.52 -44.76
N SER A 7 23.12 25.94 -45.01
CA SER A 7 23.29 24.69 -45.76
C SER A 7 22.50 23.53 -45.13
N LEU A 8 22.07 22.56 -45.93
CA LEU A 8 21.18 21.48 -45.47
C LEU A 8 21.77 20.64 -44.31
N LYS A 9 23.10 20.44 -44.30
CA LYS A 9 23.82 19.64 -43.28
C LYS A 9 23.67 20.20 -41.84
N PRO A 10 23.98 21.48 -41.55
CA PRO A 10 23.80 22.04 -40.22
C PRO A 10 22.33 22.15 -39.77
N LYS A 11 21.37 22.30 -40.69
CA LYS A 11 19.93 22.22 -40.34
C LYS A 11 19.54 20.84 -39.83
N LEU A 12 20.03 19.79 -40.48
CA LEU A 12 19.76 18.40 -40.07
C LEU A 12 20.38 18.09 -38.70
N ILE A 13 21.63 18.52 -38.48
CA ILE A 13 22.35 18.31 -37.22
C ILE A 13 21.70 19.10 -36.08
N GLY A 14 21.26 20.34 -36.33
CA GLY A 14 20.54 21.15 -35.35
C GLY A 14 19.21 20.53 -34.92
N GLY A 15 18.43 20.03 -35.88
CA GLY A 15 17.17 19.30 -35.59
C GLY A 15 17.42 18.02 -34.79
N PHE A 16 18.46 17.26 -35.14
CA PHE A 16 18.84 16.05 -34.42
C PHE A 16 19.29 16.35 -32.97
N LEU A 17 20.08 17.42 -32.77
CA LEU A 17 20.50 17.87 -31.43
C LEU A 17 19.31 18.26 -30.56
N ILE A 18 18.32 18.96 -31.11
CA ILE A 18 17.10 19.31 -30.37
C ILE A 18 16.35 18.06 -29.94
N MET A 19 16.22 17.06 -30.82
CA MET A 19 15.57 15.78 -30.48
C MET A 19 16.32 15.03 -29.39
N ILE A 20 17.66 15.04 -29.41
CA ILE A 20 18.46 14.47 -28.31
C ILE A 20 18.19 15.19 -27.00
N ILE A 21 18.19 16.53 -27.00
CA ILE A 21 17.93 17.33 -25.78
C ILE A 21 16.55 17.02 -25.22
N LEU A 22 15.53 16.96 -26.07
CA LEU A 22 14.17 16.60 -25.66
C LEU A 22 14.11 15.17 -25.09
N SER A 23 14.82 14.23 -25.72
CA SER A 23 14.86 12.84 -25.24
C SER A 23 15.51 12.75 -23.86
N VAL A 24 16.62 13.45 -23.63
CA VAL A 24 17.29 13.53 -22.32
C VAL A 24 16.37 14.15 -21.27
N ALA A 25 15.67 15.24 -21.62
CA ALA A 25 14.72 15.87 -20.71
C ALA A 25 13.58 14.93 -20.30
N ILE A 26 12.98 14.22 -21.26
CA ILE A 26 11.92 13.24 -21.00
C ILE A 26 12.46 12.09 -20.13
N SER A 27 13.67 11.58 -20.42
CA SER A 27 14.29 10.52 -19.61
C SER A 27 14.53 10.95 -18.16
N LEU A 28 15.00 12.18 -17.93
CA LEU A 28 15.21 12.70 -16.57
C LEU A 28 13.89 12.81 -15.79
N ILE A 29 12.84 13.34 -16.43
CA ILE A 29 11.50 13.45 -15.83
C ILE A 29 10.95 12.05 -15.54
N GLY A 30 11.08 11.11 -16.47
CA GLY A 30 10.63 9.73 -16.32
C GLY A 30 11.34 9.02 -15.16
N PHE A 31 12.67 9.17 -15.07
CA PHE A 31 13.46 8.57 -13.99
C PHE A 31 13.09 9.14 -12.62
N SER A 32 12.94 10.46 -12.51
CA SER A 32 12.51 11.10 -11.26
C SER A 32 11.09 10.68 -10.86
N SER A 33 10.17 10.62 -11.83
CA SER A 33 8.78 10.21 -11.59
C SER A 33 8.70 8.77 -11.11
N MET A 34 9.45 7.84 -11.72
CA MET A 34 9.53 6.44 -11.28
C MET A 34 10.06 6.33 -9.85
N GLY A 35 11.13 7.05 -9.50
CA GLY A 35 11.65 7.05 -8.13
C GLY A 35 10.62 7.50 -7.09
N THR A 36 9.85 8.57 -7.38
CA THR A 36 8.78 9.02 -6.49
C THR A 36 7.60 8.06 -6.42
N MET A 37 7.31 7.34 -7.50
CA MET A 37 6.21 6.38 -7.56
C MET A 37 6.53 5.13 -6.74
N THR A 38 7.76 4.61 -6.81
CA THR A 38 8.22 3.50 -5.97
C THR A 38 8.14 3.87 -4.49
N GLY A 39 8.67 5.03 -4.09
CA GLY A 39 8.60 5.46 -2.68
C GLY A 39 7.16 5.64 -2.17
N LYS A 40 6.23 6.11 -3.01
CA LYS A 40 4.80 6.19 -2.66
C LYS A 40 4.12 4.82 -2.58
N ALA A 41 4.55 3.86 -3.41
CA ALA A 41 4.01 2.51 -3.38
C ALA A 41 4.46 1.78 -2.12
N ASP A 42 5.73 1.90 -1.75
CA ASP A 42 6.27 1.36 -0.50
C ASP A 42 5.56 1.98 0.70
N GLN A 43 5.41 3.32 0.71
CA GLN A 43 4.67 4.01 1.75
C GLN A 43 3.21 3.55 1.85
N MET A 44 2.52 3.32 0.72
CA MET A 44 1.14 2.82 0.75
C MET A 44 1.06 1.39 1.31
N TYR A 45 2.06 0.55 1.02
CA TYR A 45 2.13 -0.81 1.53
C TYR A 45 2.39 -0.83 3.04
N ASP A 46 3.44 -0.15 3.48
CA ASP A 46 3.89 -0.14 4.87
C ASP A 46 2.91 0.63 5.77
N ASP A 47 2.49 1.84 5.38
CA ASP A 47 1.68 2.70 6.26
C ASP A 47 0.19 2.31 6.29
N ARG A 48 -0.35 1.70 5.22
CA ARG A 48 -1.80 1.55 5.05
C ARG A 48 -2.27 0.12 4.92
N LEU A 49 -1.64 -0.68 4.06
CA LEU A 49 -2.10 -2.06 3.83
C LEU A 49 -1.84 -2.94 5.05
N MET A 50 -0.67 -2.84 5.66
CA MET A 50 -0.34 -3.61 6.86
C MET A 50 -1.26 -3.22 8.03
N ALA A 51 -1.44 -1.92 8.29
CA ALA A 51 -2.31 -1.44 9.36
C ALA A 51 -3.78 -1.85 9.14
N LEU A 52 -4.26 -1.79 7.89
CA LEU A 52 -5.62 -2.20 7.52
C LEU A 52 -5.84 -3.71 7.71
N ASP A 53 -4.88 -4.54 7.31
CA ASP A 53 -4.96 -5.99 7.48
C ASP A 53 -5.05 -6.38 8.97
N VAL A 54 -4.25 -5.73 9.81
CA VAL A 54 -4.31 -5.94 11.28
C VAL A 54 -5.69 -5.57 11.84
N LEU A 55 -6.29 -4.48 11.37
CA LEU A 55 -7.62 -4.04 11.80
C LEU A 55 -8.73 -4.99 11.32
N LEU A 56 -8.70 -5.42 10.06
CA LEU A 56 -9.65 -6.39 9.49
C LEU A 56 -9.59 -7.73 10.24
N ASN A 57 -8.38 -8.18 10.59
CA ASN A 57 -8.20 -9.38 11.38
C ASN A 57 -8.73 -9.22 12.81
N ALA A 58 -8.65 -8.03 13.41
CA ALA A 58 -9.23 -7.77 14.73
C ALA A 58 -10.77 -7.76 14.68
N ASP A 59 -11.36 -7.18 13.63
CA ASP A 59 -12.81 -7.19 13.40
C ASP A 59 -13.35 -8.61 13.21
N SER A 60 -12.63 -9.44 12.45
CA SER A 60 -12.97 -10.86 12.28
C SER A 60 -12.99 -11.62 13.62
N SER A 61 -11.98 -11.39 14.47
CA SER A 61 -11.94 -11.96 15.83
C SER A 61 -13.12 -11.47 16.69
N PHE A 62 -13.53 -10.21 16.55
CA PHE A 62 -14.69 -9.67 17.26
C PHE A 62 -16.00 -10.32 16.81
N LEU A 63 -16.17 -10.54 15.50
CA LEU A 63 -17.32 -11.27 14.95
C LEU A 63 -17.36 -12.72 15.45
N ASN A 64 -16.21 -13.40 15.55
CA ASN A 64 -16.13 -14.74 16.13
C ASN A 64 -16.56 -14.77 17.60
N ILE A 65 -16.13 -13.80 18.42
CA ILE A 65 -16.60 -13.66 19.81
C ILE A 65 -18.11 -13.55 19.84
N ARG A 66 -18.70 -12.70 19.00
CA ARG A 66 -20.15 -12.53 18.93
C ARG A 66 -20.86 -13.87 18.61
N VAL A 67 -20.36 -14.61 17.62
CA VAL A 67 -20.91 -15.93 17.26
C VAL A 67 -20.77 -16.92 18.42
N ASN A 68 -19.62 -16.94 19.08
CA ASN A 68 -19.38 -17.84 20.19
C ASN A 68 -20.25 -17.51 21.42
N ILE A 69 -20.53 -16.23 21.68
CA ILE A 69 -21.50 -15.82 22.71
C ILE A 69 -22.91 -16.34 22.38
N TYR A 70 -23.33 -16.32 21.11
CA TYR A 70 -24.61 -16.95 20.76
C TYR A 70 -24.57 -18.46 21.00
N LYS A 71 -23.47 -19.13 20.64
CA LYS A 71 -23.32 -20.57 20.87
C LYS A 71 -23.31 -20.93 22.36
N THR A 72 -22.74 -20.11 23.24
CA THR A 72 -22.84 -20.37 24.69
C THR A 72 -24.27 -20.29 25.21
N ILE A 73 -25.15 -19.49 24.59
CA ILE A 73 -26.55 -19.42 25.01
C ILE A 73 -27.38 -20.60 24.45
N PHE A 74 -27.15 -20.96 23.18
CA PHE A 74 -28.03 -21.88 22.44
C PHE A 74 -27.50 -23.32 22.30
N ALA A 75 -26.18 -23.55 22.37
CA ALA A 75 -25.53 -24.86 22.27
C ALA A 75 -24.87 -25.22 23.61
N LYS A 76 -25.67 -25.80 24.52
CA LYS A 76 -25.27 -26.09 25.91
C LYS A 76 -24.13 -27.11 26.02
N ASP A 77 -23.99 -27.98 25.05
CA ASP A 77 -22.95 -29.00 24.91
C ASP A 77 -21.58 -28.43 24.53
N GLU A 78 -21.54 -27.28 23.84
CA GLU A 78 -20.29 -26.61 23.42
C GLU A 78 -19.89 -25.45 24.35
N GLN A 79 -20.67 -25.13 25.38
CA GLN A 79 -20.51 -23.91 26.20
C GLN A 79 -19.09 -23.68 26.71
N THR A 80 -18.51 -24.69 27.37
CA THR A 80 -17.19 -24.57 28.01
C THR A 80 -16.11 -24.27 26.98
N ASP A 81 -16.14 -24.94 25.84
CA ASP A 81 -15.15 -24.75 24.76
C ASP A 81 -15.30 -23.36 24.13
N LYS A 82 -16.53 -22.87 23.97
CA LYS A 82 -16.79 -21.54 23.42
C LYS A 82 -16.34 -20.40 24.35
N PHE A 83 -16.38 -20.58 25.67
CA PHE A 83 -15.78 -19.61 26.59
C PHE A 83 -14.25 -19.53 26.45
N VAL A 84 -13.58 -20.67 26.29
CA VAL A 84 -12.14 -20.71 26.04
C VAL A 84 -11.78 -20.04 24.72
N GLU A 85 -12.56 -20.29 23.66
CA GLU A 85 -12.38 -19.63 22.36
C GLU A 85 -12.61 -18.10 22.44
N ILE A 86 -13.61 -17.64 23.20
CA ILE A 86 -13.84 -16.20 23.43
C ILE A 86 -12.63 -15.56 24.10
N ASP A 87 -12.07 -16.18 25.15
CA ASP A 87 -10.89 -15.66 25.84
C ASP A 87 -9.67 -15.60 24.92
N GLN A 88 -9.49 -16.60 24.04
CA GLN A 88 -8.44 -16.59 23.03
C GLN A 88 -8.64 -15.46 22.01
N GLU A 89 -9.86 -15.25 21.53
CA GLU A 89 -10.13 -14.17 20.58
C GLU A 89 -9.97 -12.79 21.20
N ILE A 90 -10.29 -12.60 22.48
CA ILE A 90 -10.01 -11.35 23.21
C ILE A 90 -8.50 -11.10 23.28
N LYS A 91 -7.69 -12.13 23.55
CA LYS A 91 -6.22 -12.02 23.53
C LYS A 91 -5.72 -11.68 22.12
N ASN A 92 -6.27 -12.31 21.08
CA ASN A 92 -5.92 -12.03 19.69
C ASN A 92 -6.20 -10.58 19.32
N ILE A 93 -7.38 -10.05 19.68
CA ILE A 93 -7.73 -8.64 19.45
C ILE A 93 -6.75 -7.71 20.15
N LYS A 94 -6.44 -7.96 21.43
CA LYS A 94 -5.47 -7.14 22.19
C LYS A 94 -4.09 -7.13 21.52
N ASN A 95 -3.60 -8.29 21.09
CA ASN A 95 -2.31 -8.41 20.41
C ASN A 95 -2.32 -7.64 19.08
N LYS A 96 -3.36 -7.83 18.26
CA LYS A 96 -3.52 -7.15 16.97
C LYS A 96 -3.61 -5.62 17.15
N LEU A 97 -4.38 -5.14 18.12
CA LEU A 97 -4.46 -3.70 18.43
C LEU A 97 -3.12 -3.15 18.92
N GLY A 98 -2.35 -3.91 19.70
CA GLY A 98 -0.99 -3.54 20.09
C GLY A 98 -0.06 -3.42 18.88
N THR A 99 -0.12 -4.37 17.94
CA THR A 99 0.64 -4.33 16.67
C THR A 99 0.22 -3.13 15.81
N TYR A 100 -1.08 -2.84 15.73
CA TYR A 100 -1.57 -1.65 15.02
C TYR A 100 -0.99 -0.36 15.63
N GLN A 101 -1.04 -0.21 16.95
CA GLN A 101 -0.52 0.98 17.64
C GLN A 101 1.00 1.14 17.48
N ALA A 102 1.75 0.04 17.45
CA ALA A 102 3.20 0.06 17.26
C ALA A 102 3.62 0.44 15.83
N ASN A 103 2.76 0.17 14.83
CA ASN A 103 3.03 0.43 13.42
C ASN A 103 2.31 1.70 12.89
N ALA A 104 1.46 2.34 13.69
CA ALA A 104 0.71 3.55 13.31
C ALA A 104 1.40 4.87 13.73
N THR A 105 2.62 4.79 14.30
CA THR A 105 3.53 5.92 14.58
C THR A 105 4.73 5.88 13.65
#